data_AF-A0AA88YVJ0-F1
#
_entry.id   AF-A0AA88YVJ0-F1
#
_cell.length_a   1.000
_cell.length_b   1.000
_cell.length_c   1.000
_cell.angle_alpha   90.00
_cell.angle_beta   90.00
_cell.angle_gamma   90.00
#
_symmetry.space_group_name_H-M   'P 1'
#
loop_
_entity.id
_entity.type
_entity.pdbx_description
1 polymer ?
#
loop_
_entity_poly.entity_id
_entity_poly.type
_entity_poly.pdbx_seq_one_letter_code
_entity_poly.pdbx_strand_id
1 'polypeptide(L)'
;MELSIFAEPSNQVAVEKTYFTEARPISSIESEDTPIEIVVPGAGAEYIDLRRSRLYVKAKITKSDGTNLANGESVGIINLPLQSMFSQIDVYLNNKLVSFNTNNYPWKAYMKTVLFSGQNELTSQKQAELYYKDSGNLADAKSVSGGNSGLVMRYAYTKNSRIFELEGNLMEDVFALDKYLINGVDVYMKLFRSSSTFIMMSSESSPSYKLKLLDVIYKVVKVRVDPGVLLQHSKQIETTPAKYPITRNEVKMNTIPKSSTEFYWDNMFPQAIPDRLVVGMVKQKAVNGDYTSNPYNFEHFNITNIALSVNGESVPGRPLQMDFGDNKLYIPAYVRLFETCGKWNKDAGLYIRRDDFGNGYTFFAFDITPCFFDSDYINLIRRGNTRLELKLSAATTEAVNVIVLASFSSLLEINKSRDINYVQP
;
A
#
# COMPACT_ATOMS: atom_id res chain seq x y z
N MET A 1 -27.22 13.47 4.72
CA MET A 1 -28.33 14.30 5.25
C MET A 1 -28.56 15.46 4.29
N GLU A 2 -29.48 15.32 3.32
CA GLU A 2 -29.68 16.32 2.25
C GLU A 2 -30.74 17.38 2.60
N LEU A 3 -31.48 17.20 3.70
CA LEU A 3 -32.56 18.09 4.15
C LEU A 3 -32.19 18.96 5.35
N SER A 4 -30.92 18.95 5.75
CA SER A 4 -30.44 19.66 6.93
C SER A 4 -30.05 21.12 6.62
N ILE A 5 -30.90 21.83 5.89
CA ILE A 5 -30.63 23.19 5.35
C ILE A 5 -30.67 24.31 6.41
N PHE A 6 -31.07 24.00 7.64
CA PHE A 6 -31.08 24.91 8.79
C PHE A 6 -30.05 24.54 9.86
N ALA A 7 -29.27 23.47 9.65
CA ALA A 7 -28.19 23.16 10.56
C ALA A 7 -27.03 24.13 10.30
N GLU A 8 -26.68 24.91 11.31
CA GLU A 8 -25.41 25.62 11.29
C GLU A 8 -24.29 24.57 11.19
N PRO A 9 -23.25 24.81 10.36
CA PRO A 9 -22.04 24.02 10.43
C PRO A 9 -21.54 24.02 11.87
N SER A 10 -21.23 22.84 12.41
CA SER A 10 -20.69 22.75 13.76
C SER A 10 -19.39 23.55 13.86
N ASN A 11 -19.35 24.52 14.76
CA ASN A 11 -18.13 25.26 15.05
C ASN A 11 -17.08 24.31 15.63
N GLN A 12 -15.90 24.24 15.01
CA GLN A 12 -14.79 23.48 15.56
C GLN A 12 -14.08 24.28 16.67
N VAL A 13 -14.70 24.31 17.85
CA VAL A 13 -14.16 25.01 19.04
C VAL A 13 -13.17 24.13 19.83
N ALA A 14 -13.12 22.83 19.53
CA ALA A 14 -12.36 21.82 20.28
C ALA A 14 -10.86 21.76 19.93
N VAL A 15 -10.43 22.32 18.80
CA VAL A 15 -9.03 22.31 18.35
C VAL A 15 -8.50 23.74 18.39
N GLU A 16 -7.56 23.99 19.29
CA GLU A 16 -6.93 25.32 19.44
C GLU A 16 -5.86 25.56 18.36
N LYS A 17 -5.07 24.53 18.05
CA LYS A 17 -3.93 24.63 17.13
C LYS A 17 -3.58 23.30 16.51
N THR A 18 -3.21 23.32 15.23
CA THR A 18 -2.61 22.20 14.52
C THR A 18 -1.27 22.63 13.94
N TYR A 19 -0.21 21.85 14.15
CA TYR A 19 1.13 22.19 13.66
C TYR A 19 2.01 20.96 13.45
N PHE A 20 3.06 21.10 12.65
CA PHE A 20 4.04 20.05 12.40
C PHE A 20 5.18 20.10 13.40
N THR A 21 5.62 18.92 13.84
CA THR A 21 6.86 18.69 14.60
C THR A 21 7.69 17.62 13.88
N GLU A 22 9.02 17.69 14.00
CA GLU A 22 9.92 16.70 13.38
C GLU A 22 10.32 15.63 14.38
N ALA A 23 10.18 14.36 13.99
CA ALA A 23 10.77 13.21 14.67
C ALA A 23 11.86 12.62 13.76
N ARG A 24 13.09 12.58 14.27
CA ARG A 24 14.25 12.03 13.54
C ARG A 24 14.56 10.60 13.99
N PRO A 25 15.22 9.80 13.13
CA PRO A 25 15.68 8.48 13.49
C PRO A 25 16.54 8.47 14.77
N ILE A 26 16.30 7.48 15.62
CA ILE A 26 17.15 7.16 16.78
C ILE A 26 18.19 6.09 16.44
N SER A 27 18.06 5.42 15.29
CA SER A 27 19.04 4.49 14.73
C SER A 27 19.77 5.10 13.53
N SER A 28 20.90 4.49 13.13
CA SER A 28 21.65 4.91 11.94
C SER A 28 20.84 4.66 10.66
N ILE A 29 20.86 5.63 9.75
CA ILE A 29 20.25 5.52 8.41
C ILE A 29 21.24 5.05 7.34
N GLU A 30 22.53 4.90 7.68
CA GLU A 30 23.57 4.56 6.70
C GLU A 30 23.59 3.07 6.35
N SER A 31 23.33 2.21 7.35
CA SER A 31 23.31 0.76 7.19
C SER A 31 22.06 0.31 6.42
N GLU A 32 22.22 -0.65 5.50
CA GLU A 32 21.10 -1.29 4.79
C GLU A 32 20.44 -2.39 5.63
N ASP A 33 21.21 -3.04 6.50
CA ASP A 33 20.76 -4.20 7.31
C ASP A 33 20.11 -3.80 8.64
N THR A 34 20.23 -2.52 9.02
CA THR A 34 19.68 -2.01 10.28
C THR A 34 18.37 -1.25 10.01
N PRO A 35 17.26 -1.57 10.68
CA PRO A 35 16.02 -0.83 10.52
C PRO A 35 16.18 0.61 10.98
N ILE A 36 15.48 1.52 10.30
CA ILE A 36 15.36 2.91 10.70
C ILE A 36 14.29 2.98 11.77
N GLU A 37 14.66 3.46 12.96
CA GLU A 37 13.78 3.50 14.11
C GLU A 37 13.41 4.95 14.43
N ILE A 38 12.12 5.25 14.52
CA ILE A 38 11.61 6.59 14.82
C ILE A 38 10.60 6.49 15.96
N VAL A 39 10.75 7.35 16.98
CA VAL A 39 9.83 7.45 18.12
C VAL A 39 9.14 8.81 18.07
N VAL A 40 7.82 8.81 18.17
CA VAL A 40 6.99 9.99 18.37
C VAL A 40 6.36 9.90 19.75
N PRO A 41 6.83 10.69 20.72
CA PRO A 41 6.23 10.72 22.05
C PRO A 41 4.77 11.18 21.98
N GLY A 42 3.90 10.44 22.66
CA GLY A 42 2.49 10.76 22.88
C GLY A 42 2.25 11.57 24.16
N ALA A 43 3.32 11.91 24.90
CA ALA A 43 3.22 12.66 26.15
C ALA A 43 2.66 14.08 25.96
N GLY A 44 2.03 14.60 27.03
CA GLY A 44 1.47 15.95 27.07
C GLY A 44 -0.04 16.01 26.79
N ALA A 45 -0.51 17.20 26.41
CA ALA A 45 -1.92 17.51 26.19
C ALA A 45 -2.32 17.48 24.70
N GLU A 46 -1.43 17.04 23.81
CA GLU A 46 -1.63 17.10 22.37
C GLU A 46 -2.00 15.73 21.80
N TYR A 47 -2.94 15.73 20.86
CA TYR A 47 -3.28 14.55 20.07
C TYR A 47 -2.40 14.50 18.81
N ILE A 48 -2.38 13.34 18.15
CA ILE A 48 -1.60 13.13 16.93
C ILE A 48 -2.55 12.89 15.76
N ASP A 49 -2.41 13.69 14.70
CA ASP A 49 -3.08 13.44 13.42
C ASP A 49 -2.16 12.57 12.54
N LEU A 50 -2.33 11.24 12.66
CA LEU A 50 -1.53 10.27 11.91
C LEU A 50 -1.77 10.37 10.41
N ARG A 51 -3.00 10.70 9.98
CA ARG A 51 -3.37 10.77 8.57
C ARG A 51 -2.72 11.94 7.85
N ARG A 52 -2.48 13.06 8.53
CA ARG A 52 -1.75 14.20 7.97
C ARG A 52 -0.24 14.17 8.23
N SER A 53 0.22 13.28 9.11
CA SER A 53 1.64 13.04 9.34
C SER A 53 2.30 12.32 8.16
N ARG A 54 3.56 12.61 7.89
CA ARG A 54 4.24 12.16 6.66
C ARG A 54 5.73 11.93 6.83
N LEU A 55 6.26 10.99 6.08
CA LEU A 55 7.69 10.72 5.99
C LEU A 55 8.31 11.60 4.92
N TYR A 56 9.43 12.22 5.25
CA TYR A 56 10.32 12.92 4.33
C TYR A 56 11.64 12.14 4.23
N VAL A 57 12.13 11.95 3.01
CA VAL A 57 13.40 11.28 2.73
C VAL A 57 14.19 12.08 1.70
N LYS A 58 15.48 12.27 1.97
CA LYS A 58 16.47 12.77 1.01
C LYS A 58 17.41 11.64 0.66
N ALA A 59 17.60 11.35 -0.62
CA ALA A 59 18.39 10.21 -1.07
C ALA A 59 19.12 10.46 -2.40
N LYS A 60 20.04 9.56 -2.74
CA LYS A 60 20.70 9.48 -4.06
C LYS A 60 21.03 8.04 -4.40
N ILE A 61 21.10 7.71 -5.69
CA ILE A 61 21.61 6.41 -6.16
C ILE A 61 23.12 6.51 -6.34
N THR A 62 23.86 5.51 -5.86
CA THR A 62 25.31 5.36 -6.11
C THR A 62 25.61 3.97 -6.62
N LYS A 63 26.84 3.76 -7.09
CA LYS A 63 27.39 2.41 -7.23
C LYS A 63 27.55 1.78 -5.84
N SER A 64 27.70 0.46 -5.79
CA SER A 64 27.87 -0.29 -4.54
C SER A 64 29.09 0.19 -3.72
N ASP A 65 30.17 0.57 -4.40
CA ASP A 65 31.39 1.17 -3.80
C ASP A 65 31.19 2.61 -3.28
N GLY A 66 30.02 3.21 -3.50
CA GLY A 66 29.68 4.57 -3.06
C GLY A 66 30.07 5.67 -4.04
N THR A 67 30.71 5.35 -5.16
CA THR A 67 31.03 6.31 -6.22
C THR A 67 29.75 6.75 -6.97
N ASN A 68 29.84 7.93 -7.60
CA ASN A 68 28.71 8.47 -8.35
C ASN A 68 28.51 7.73 -9.67
N LEU A 69 27.27 7.73 -10.15
CA LEU A 69 26.90 7.23 -11.47
C LEU A 69 27.53 8.08 -12.57
N ALA A 70 28.00 7.43 -13.63
CA ALA A 70 28.47 8.08 -14.84
C ALA A 70 27.30 8.68 -15.63
N ASN A 71 27.61 9.59 -16.55
CA ASN A 71 26.60 10.18 -17.42
C ASN A 71 25.99 9.11 -18.35
N GLY A 72 24.67 8.98 -18.34
CA GLY A 72 23.95 8.01 -19.18
C GLY A 72 23.94 6.58 -18.65
N GLU A 73 24.48 6.31 -17.45
CA GLU A 73 24.41 5.00 -16.81
C GLU A 73 22.94 4.62 -16.56
N SER A 74 22.49 3.50 -17.12
CA SER A 74 21.09 3.10 -17.19
C SER A 74 20.65 2.42 -15.90
N VAL A 75 20.42 3.22 -14.85
CA VAL A 75 19.78 2.78 -13.61
C VAL A 75 18.66 3.74 -13.18
N GLY A 76 17.45 3.21 -13.08
CA GLY A 76 16.26 3.94 -12.63
C GLY A 76 15.67 3.33 -11.37
N ILE A 77 15.06 4.17 -10.53
CA ILE A 77 14.32 3.70 -9.36
C ILE A 77 12.92 3.22 -9.78
N ILE A 78 12.42 2.16 -9.15
CA ILE A 78 11.06 1.66 -9.41
C ILE A 78 10.00 2.67 -8.96
N ASN A 79 8.75 2.42 -9.32
CA ASN A 79 7.64 3.33 -9.03
C ASN A 79 7.38 3.47 -7.52
N LEU A 80 6.80 4.60 -7.10
CA LEU A 80 6.46 4.90 -5.70
C LEU A 80 7.62 4.68 -4.69
N PRO A 81 8.85 5.14 -4.96
CA PRO A 81 10.04 4.80 -4.19
C PRO A 81 9.97 5.15 -2.69
N LEU A 82 9.19 6.16 -2.28
CA LEU A 82 9.03 6.47 -0.84
C LEU A 82 8.50 5.27 -0.06
N GLN A 83 7.61 4.51 -0.68
CA GLN A 83 7.01 3.32 -0.08
C GLN A 83 7.86 2.08 -0.39
N SER A 84 8.30 1.94 -1.64
CA SER A 84 8.99 0.74 -2.11
C SER A 84 10.38 0.56 -1.51
N MET A 85 11.00 1.63 -1.00
CA MET A 85 12.29 1.55 -0.32
C MET A 85 12.24 0.80 1.02
N PHE A 86 11.04 0.51 1.54
CA PHE A 86 10.87 -0.27 2.76
C PHE A 86 10.15 -1.59 2.47
N SER A 87 10.76 -2.71 2.82
CA SER A 87 10.17 -4.05 2.66
C SER A 87 9.10 -4.30 3.72
N GLN A 88 9.27 -3.72 4.89
CA GLN A 88 8.40 -3.84 6.05
C GLN A 88 8.42 -2.54 6.87
N ILE A 89 7.25 -2.16 7.40
CA ILE A 89 7.11 -1.08 8.38
C ILE A 89 6.34 -1.62 9.59
N ASP A 90 7.05 -1.80 10.69
CA ASP A 90 6.42 -2.15 11.96
C ASP A 90 6.01 -0.87 12.69
N VAL A 91 4.73 -0.75 13.02
CA VAL A 91 4.20 0.37 13.80
C VAL A 91 3.69 -0.14 15.12
N TYR A 92 4.20 0.43 16.20
CA TYR A 92 3.80 0.14 17.56
C TYR A 92 3.10 1.35 18.17
N LEU A 93 1.99 1.10 18.85
CA LEU A 93 1.34 2.05 19.74
C LEU A 93 1.51 1.53 21.17
N ASN A 94 2.19 2.27 22.06
CA ASN A 94 2.56 1.80 23.42
C ASN A 94 2.99 0.32 23.47
N ASN A 95 4.01 -0.05 22.68
CA ASN A 95 4.56 -1.41 22.57
C ASN A 95 3.64 -2.47 21.93
N LYS A 96 2.40 -2.15 21.58
CA LYS A 96 1.53 -3.05 20.81
C LYS A 96 1.77 -2.86 19.32
N LEU A 97 2.19 -3.92 18.62
CA LEU A 97 2.26 -3.92 17.15
C LEU A 97 0.85 -3.78 16.56
N VAL A 98 0.65 -2.76 15.73
CA VAL A 98 -0.63 -2.47 15.05
C VAL A 98 -0.55 -2.62 13.52
N SER A 99 0.63 -2.81 12.95
CA SER A 99 0.81 -3.23 11.56
C SER A 99 0.98 -4.76 11.45
N PHE A 100 1.14 -5.26 10.23
CA PHE A 100 1.52 -6.65 9.99
C PHE A 100 3.05 -6.74 9.83
N ASN A 101 3.69 -7.59 10.64
CA ASN A 101 5.13 -7.87 10.54
C ASN A 101 5.38 -8.83 9.36
N THR A 102 5.41 -8.27 8.15
CA THR A 102 5.60 -9.00 6.89
C THR A 102 6.38 -8.16 5.88
N ASN A 103 7.22 -8.80 5.07
CA ASN A 103 8.05 -8.15 4.03
C ASN A 103 7.29 -7.80 2.74
N ASN A 104 5.97 -7.57 2.82
CA ASN A 104 5.09 -7.34 1.68
C ASN A 104 4.61 -5.88 1.55
N TYR A 105 5.20 -4.96 2.35
CA TYR A 105 4.78 -3.55 2.40
C TYR A 105 4.76 -2.85 1.03
N PRO A 106 5.77 -3.01 0.15
CA PRO A 106 5.78 -2.34 -1.15
C PRO A 106 4.55 -2.65 -2.01
N TRP A 107 4.04 -3.87 -1.96
CA TRP A 107 2.83 -4.26 -2.71
C TRP A 107 1.56 -3.77 -2.05
N LYS A 108 1.48 -3.80 -0.71
CA LYS A 108 0.37 -3.17 0.04
C LYS A 108 0.24 -1.70 -0.36
N ALA A 109 1.34 -0.94 -0.30
CA ALA A 109 1.37 0.47 -0.62
C ALA A 109 1.04 0.73 -2.10
N TYR A 110 1.67 0.01 -3.03
CA TYR A 110 1.45 0.19 -4.45
C TYR A 110 0.02 -0.16 -4.87
N MET A 111 -0.50 -1.31 -4.45
CA MET A 111 -1.86 -1.73 -4.76
C MET A 111 -2.89 -0.76 -4.19
N LYS A 112 -2.72 -0.31 -2.93
CA LYS A 112 -3.60 0.73 -2.35
C LYS A 112 -3.58 2.02 -3.18
N THR A 113 -2.39 2.44 -3.61
CA THR A 113 -2.22 3.66 -4.42
C THR A 113 -2.92 3.54 -5.78
N VAL A 114 -2.68 2.46 -6.54
CA VAL A 114 -3.23 2.35 -7.91
C VAL A 114 -4.72 2.04 -7.94
N LEU A 115 -5.27 1.39 -6.90
CA LEU A 115 -6.67 0.98 -6.83
C LEU A 115 -7.57 2.01 -6.13
N PHE A 116 -7.08 2.66 -5.08
CA PHE A 116 -7.92 3.50 -4.22
C PHE A 116 -7.65 5.00 -4.32
N SER A 117 -6.64 5.45 -5.08
CA SER A 117 -6.46 6.87 -5.41
C SER A 117 -7.19 7.28 -6.68
N GLY A 118 -7.45 8.60 -6.80
CA GLY A 118 -7.99 9.21 -8.01
C GLY A 118 -6.89 9.60 -9.01
N GLN A 119 -7.25 9.76 -10.29
CA GLN A 119 -6.28 10.15 -11.33
C GLN A 119 -5.60 11.50 -11.03
N ASN A 120 -6.33 12.48 -10.51
CA ASN A 120 -5.78 13.78 -10.15
C ASN A 120 -4.70 13.67 -9.07
N GLU A 121 -4.94 12.84 -8.05
CA GLU A 121 -3.95 12.59 -6.98
C GLU A 121 -2.69 11.93 -7.55
N LEU A 122 -2.87 10.88 -8.36
CA LEU A 122 -1.76 10.10 -8.94
C LEU A 122 -0.92 10.91 -9.93
N THR A 123 -1.53 11.81 -10.68
CA THR A 123 -0.83 12.63 -11.69
C THR A 123 -0.27 13.95 -11.15
N SER A 124 -0.59 14.33 -9.91
CA SER A 124 -0.09 15.55 -9.27
C SER A 124 0.58 15.26 -7.92
N GLN A 125 -0.20 15.11 -6.85
CA GLN A 125 0.29 14.99 -5.47
C GLN A 125 1.28 13.83 -5.30
N LYS A 126 1.00 12.66 -5.90
CA LYS A 126 1.89 11.49 -5.79
C LYS A 126 3.22 11.64 -6.53
N GLN A 127 3.43 12.68 -7.32
CA GLN A 127 4.77 13.01 -7.85
C GLN A 127 5.75 13.40 -6.74
N ALA A 128 5.27 13.87 -5.57
CA ALA A 128 6.10 14.09 -4.38
C ALA A 128 6.71 12.78 -3.83
N GLU A 129 6.16 11.63 -4.22
CA GLU A 129 6.67 10.29 -3.92
C GLU A 129 7.31 9.64 -5.16
N LEU A 130 7.58 10.43 -6.23
CA LEU A 130 8.00 9.98 -7.55
C LEU A 130 7.09 8.90 -8.16
N TYR A 131 5.79 8.97 -7.91
CA TYR A 131 4.84 8.17 -8.67
C TYR A 131 4.73 8.71 -10.10
N TYR A 132 5.18 7.92 -11.05
CA TYR A 132 4.96 8.11 -12.48
C TYR A 132 4.44 6.81 -13.05
N LYS A 133 3.33 6.83 -13.78
CA LYS A 133 2.77 5.61 -14.36
C LYS A 133 3.81 4.92 -15.23
N ASP A 134 4.00 3.63 -15.03
CA ASP A 134 4.71 2.85 -16.03
C ASP A 134 3.74 2.59 -17.19
N SER A 135 4.20 2.81 -18.42
CA SER A 135 3.38 2.60 -19.62
C SER A 135 4.26 2.16 -20.78
N GLY A 136 3.67 1.48 -21.75
CA GLY A 136 4.40 0.86 -22.85
C GLY A 136 4.90 -0.53 -22.43
N ASN A 137 6.20 -0.77 -22.51
CA ASN A 137 6.79 -2.04 -22.08
C ASN A 137 7.25 -1.95 -20.62
N LEU A 138 6.38 -2.32 -19.67
CA LEU A 138 6.64 -2.29 -18.23
C LEU A 138 7.86 -3.14 -17.80
N ALA A 139 8.24 -4.13 -18.60
CA ALA A 139 9.39 -5.01 -18.36
C ALA A 139 10.71 -4.44 -18.90
N ASP A 140 10.70 -3.32 -19.65
CA ASP A 140 11.93 -2.73 -20.16
C ASP A 140 12.71 -2.02 -19.05
N ALA A 141 13.89 -2.55 -18.72
CA ALA A 141 14.79 -2.01 -17.72
C ALA A 141 15.69 -0.87 -18.22
N LYS A 142 15.59 -0.46 -19.50
CA LYS A 142 16.33 0.68 -20.05
C LYS A 142 15.77 1.99 -19.53
N SER A 143 16.38 2.52 -18.49
CA SER A 143 15.92 3.73 -17.81
C SER A 143 16.22 5.04 -18.56
N VAL A 144 17.14 5.05 -19.52
CA VAL A 144 17.52 6.28 -20.26
C VAL A 144 16.51 6.64 -21.35
N SER A 145 16.09 5.65 -22.14
CA SER A 145 15.23 5.83 -23.32
C SER A 145 14.48 4.53 -23.69
N GLY A 146 14.15 3.71 -22.70
CA GLY A 146 13.44 2.45 -22.90
C GLY A 146 11.94 2.61 -23.15
N GLY A 147 11.29 1.48 -23.37
CA GLY A 147 9.85 1.38 -23.61
C GLY A 147 8.97 1.57 -22.37
N ASN A 148 9.54 1.63 -21.15
CA ASN A 148 8.83 1.99 -19.94
C ASN A 148 8.92 3.50 -19.68
N SER A 149 7.89 4.25 -20.07
CA SER A 149 7.89 5.71 -19.96
C SER A 149 8.03 6.20 -18.50
N GLY A 150 7.39 5.52 -17.54
CA GLY A 150 7.44 5.87 -16.12
C GLY A 150 8.83 5.73 -15.52
N LEU A 151 9.54 4.66 -15.89
CA LEU A 151 10.93 4.46 -15.49
C LEU A 151 11.85 5.56 -16.06
N VAL A 152 11.65 5.95 -17.32
CA VAL A 152 12.40 7.04 -17.95
C VAL A 152 12.14 8.39 -17.27
N MET A 153 10.89 8.66 -16.89
CA MET A 153 10.55 9.87 -16.14
C MET A 153 11.24 9.90 -14.77
N ARG A 154 11.21 8.79 -14.03
CA ARG A 154 11.89 8.68 -12.73
C ARG A 154 13.42 8.81 -12.85
N TYR A 155 14.01 8.21 -13.88
CA TYR A 155 15.45 8.32 -14.18
C TYR A 155 15.94 9.77 -14.28
N ALA A 156 15.13 10.68 -14.83
CA ALA A 156 15.51 12.08 -14.97
C ALA A 156 15.83 12.76 -13.62
N TYR A 157 15.21 12.30 -12.53
CA TYR A 157 15.42 12.78 -11.17
C TYR A 157 16.61 12.12 -10.47
N THR A 158 17.00 10.91 -10.87
CA THR A 158 18.01 10.10 -10.15
C THR A 158 19.35 9.96 -10.88
N LYS A 159 19.41 10.27 -12.19
CA LYS A 159 20.62 10.14 -13.02
C LYS A 159 21.83 10.87 -12.43
N ASN A 160 23.04 10.39 -12.72
CA ASN A 160 24.31 11.01 -12.32
C ASN A 160 24.44 11.22 -10.80
N SER A 161 23.83 10.32 -10.01
CA SER A 161 23.77 10.43 -8.54
C SER A 161 23.19 11.74 -8.02
N ARG A 162 22.24 12.32 -8.76
CA ARG A 162 21.47 13.48 -8.29
C ARG A 162 20.79 13.16 -6.96
N ILE A 163 20.81 14.14 -6.08
CA ILE A 163 20.06 14.09 -4.83
C ILE A 163 18.61 14.43 -5.15
N PHE A 164 17.70 13.62 -4.64
CA PHE A 164 16.27 13.84 -4.77
C PHE A 164 15.61 13.73 -3.39
N GLU A 165 14.44 14.34 -3.28
CA GLU A 165 13.64 14.40 -2.07
C GLU A 165 12.29 13.75 -2.34
N LEU A 166 11.76 13.05 -1.35
CA LEU A 166 10.47 12.39 -1.37
C LEU A 166 9.71 12.74 -0.11
N GLU A 167 8.41 13.00 -0.22
CA GLU A 167 7.56 13.29 0.93
C GLU A 167 6.14 12.76 0.72
N GLY A 168 5.62 12.04 1.71
CA GLY A 168 4.30 11.41 1.61
C GLY A 168 3.91 10.63 2.87
N ASN A 169 2.64 10.27 2.97
CA ASN A 169 2.12 9.51 4.11
C ASN A 169 2.61 8.07 4.07
N LEU A 170 2.88 7.48 5.24
CA LEU A 170 3.08 6.04 5.33
C LEU A 170 1.76 5.32 5.09
N MET A 171 1.81 4.12 4.50
CA MET A 171 0.64 3.38 4.00
C MET A 171 0.27 2.16 4.84
N GLU A 172 0.83 2.04 6.05
CA GLU A 172 0.26 1.18 7.08
C GLU A 172 -1.13 1.67 7.51
N ASP A 173 -1.99 0.75 7.95
CA ASP A 173 -3.42 1.02 8.06
C ASP A 173 -3.75 2.04 9.15
N VAL A 174 -2.91 2.13 10.19
CA VAL A 174 -3.07 3.12 11.28
C VAL A 174 -2.86 4.55 10.80
N PHE A 175 -2.14 4.78 9.71
CA PHE A 175 -1.98 6.10 9.10
C PHE A 175 -3.16 6.50 8.22
N ALA A 176 -4.16 5.63 8.05
CA ALA A 176 -5.41 5.95 7.37
C ALA A 176 -6.54 6.38 8.33
N LEU A 177 -6.30 6.37 9.65
CA LEU A 177 -7.32 6.72 10.65
C LEU A 177 -7.94 8.10 10.41
N ASP A 178 -9.27 8.18 10.43
CA ASP A 178 -10.01 9.45 10.30
C ASP A 178 -10.12 10.23 11.62
N LYS A 179 -9.64 9.65 12.73
CA LYS A 179 -9.68 10.25 14.07
C LYS A 179 -8.26 10.52 14.57
N TYR A 180 -8.10 11.61 15.33
CA TYR A 180 -6.84 11.90 16.02
C TYR A 180 -6.53 10.85 17.08
N LEU A 181 -5.29 10.37 17.10
CA LEU A 181 -4.79 9.50 18.13
C LEU A 181 -4.67 10.30 19.45
N ILE A 182 -5.35 9.82 20.50
CA ILE A 182 -5.35 10.46 21.82
C ILE A 182 -3.93 10.54 22.42
N ASN A 183 -3.75 11.50 23.32
CA ASN A 183 -2.52 11.64 24.10
C ASN A 183 -2.24 10.41 24.99
N GLY A 184 -0.98 10.26 25.42
CA GLY A 184 -0.49 9.13 26.21
C GLY A 184 -0.27 7.86 25.39
N VAL A 185 -0.22 7.98 24.06
CA VAL A 185 0.08 6.87 23.13
C VAL A 185 1.32 7.22 22.31
N ASP A 186 2.43 6.56 22.63
CA ASP A 186 3.67 6.68 21.88
C ASP A 186 3.54 5.91 20.55
N VAL A 187 3.99 6.54 19.46
CA VAL A 187 4.06 5.91 18.14
C VAL A 187 5.52 5.58 17.87
N TYR A 188 5.82 4.29 17.74
CA TYR A 188 7.16 3.82 17.43
C TYR A 188 7.14 3.07 16.10
N MET A 189 8.05 3.43 15.20
CA MET A 189 8.12 2.87 13.85
C MET A 189 9.49 2.24 13.63
N LYS A 190 9.50 1.03 13.06
CA LYS A 190 10.70 0.39 12.49
C LYS A 190 10.51 0.23 10.99
N LEU A 191 11.39 0.84 10.21
CA LEU A 191 11.35 0.79 8.75
C LEU A 191 12.51 -0.07 8.25
N PHE A 192 12.20 -1.26 7.73
CA PHE A 192 13.17 -2.19 7.18
C PHE A 192 13.37 -1.90 5.70
N ARG A 193 14.63 -1.79 5.25
CA ARG A 193 14.95 -1.37 3.89
C ARG A 193 14.75 -2.53 2.91
N SER A 194 14.21 -2.22 1.74
CA SER A 194 14.17 -3.13 0.61
C SER A 194 15.56 -3.29 -0.01
N SER A 195 15.82 -4.45 -0.60
CA SER A 195 17.09 -4.69 -1.30
C SER A 195 17.24 -3.79 -2.52
N SER A 196 18.49 -3.43 -2.85
CA SER A 196 18.79 -2.61 -4.03
C SER A 196 18.34 -3.27 -5.35
N THR A 197 18.36 -4.60 -5.43
CA THR A 197 17.86 -5.37 -6.59
C THR A 197 16.35 -5.31 -6.74
N PHE A 198 15.60 -5.05 -5.67
CA PHE A 198 14.16 -4.86 -5.73
C PHE A 198 13.80 -3.44 -6.16
N ILE A 199 14.45 -2.42 -5.58
CA ILE A 199 14.05 -1.02 -5.75
C ILE A 199 14.61 -0.32 -7.01
N MET A 200 15.46 -1.00 -7.77
CA MET A 200 16.09 -0.43 -8.97
C MET A 200 15.96 -1.34 -10.16
N MET A 201 15.79 -0.72 -11.33
CA MET A 201 15.87 -1.39 -12.62
C MET A 201 17.06 -0.83 -13.41
N SER A 202 17.79 -1.72 -14.08
CA SER A 202 18.96 -1.39 -14.88
C SER A 202 19.15 -2.38 -16.02
N SER A 203 19.56 -1.85 -17.16
CA SER A 203 19.95 -2.63 -18.34
C SER A 203 21.47 -2.78 -18.51
N GLU A 204 22.26 -2.24 -17.57
CA GLU A 204 23.72 -2.34 -17.60
C GLU A 204 24.22 -3.78 -17.46
N SER A 205 25.39 -4.07 -18.01
CA SER A 205 26.08 -5.34 -17.77
C SER A 205 26.62 -5.36 -16.34
N SER A 206 26.21 -6.34 -15.53
CA SER A 206 26.63 -6.49 -14.12
C SER A 206 26.26 -5.30 -13.21
N PRO A 207 24.96 -4.98 -13.08
CA PRO A 207 24.50 -3.85 -12.28
C PRO A 207 24.84 -4.04 -10.79
N SER A 208 25.40 -3.00 -10.18
CA SER A 208 25.78 -3.00 -8.76
C SER A 208 25.58 -1.61 -8.18
N TYR A 209 24.38 -1.38 -7.66
CA TYR A 209 23.92 -0.07 -7.19
C TYR A 209 23.38 -0.16 -5.77
N LYS A 210 23.30 1.00 -5.12
CA LYS A 210 22.61 1.15 -3.84
C LYS A 210 21.92 2.49 -3.71
N LEU A 211 20.86 2.51 -2.90
CA LEU A 211 20.18 3.75 -2.52
C LEU A 211 20.84 4.29 -1.26
N LYS A 212 21.48 5.45 -1.34
CA LYS A 212 22.04 6.13 -0.18
C LYS A 212 21.03 7.11 0.39
N LEU A 213 20.61 6.89 1.63
CA LEU A 213 19.81 7.84 2.40
C LEU A 213 20.73 8.93 2.96
N LEU A 214 20.26 10.18 2.89
CA LEU A 214 20.99 11.38 3.32
C LEU A 214 20.28 12.09 4.48
N ASP A 215 18.95 12.06 4.48
CA ASP A 215 18.13 12.55 5.58
C ASP A 215 16.81 11.77 5.62
N VAL A 216 16.30 11.53 6.81
CA VAL A 216 15.00 10.89 7.05
C VAL A 216 14.34 11.62 8.21
N ILE A 217 13.13 12.13 7.98
CA ILE A 217 12.38 12.87 8.99
C ILE A 217 10.93 12.42 8.92
N TYR A 218 10.36 12.03 10.05
CA TYR A 218 8.91 11.88 10.15
C TYR A 218 8.30 13.19 10.66
N LYS A 219 7.56 13.87 9.80
CA LYS A 219 6.85 15.11 10.11
C LYS A 219 5.50 14.75 10.72
N VAL A 220 5.37 14.95 12.02
CA VAL A 220 4.20 14.60 12.83
C VAL A 220 3.30 15.81 12.95
N VAL A 221 2.00 15.63 12.74
CA VAL A 221 1.00 16.66 13.03
C VAL A 221 0.52 16.52 14.47
N LYS A 222 0.81 17.54 15.29
CA LYS A 222 0.32 17.68 16.66
C LYS A 222 -0.93 18.56 16.69
N VAL A 223 -1.90 18.15 17.49
CA VAL A 223 -3.20 18.82 17.65
C VAL A 223 -3.36 19.22 19.10
N ARG A 224 -3.36 20.53 19.36
CA ARG A 224 -3.69 21.08 20.67
C ARG A 224 -5.21 21.12 20.82
N VAL A 225 -5.71 20.39 21.81
CA VAL A 225 -7.13 20.25 22.11
C VAL A 225 -7.49 21.18 23.26
N ASP A 226 -8.68 21.76 23.20
CA ASP A 226 -9.23 22.58 24.28
C ASP A 226 -9.17 21.82 25.64
N PRO A 227 -8.72 22.47 26.74
CA PRO A 227 -8.61 21.83 28.05
C PRO A 227 -9.91 21.24 28.59
N GLY A 228 -11.05 21.87 28.31
CA GLY A 228 -12.37 21.37 28.70
C GLY A 228 -12.72 20.06 28.00
N VAL A 229 -12.43 19.96 26.71
CA VAL A 229 -12.58 18.72 25.92
C VAL A 229 -11.64 17.62 26.42
N LEU A 230 -10.37 17.95 26.71
CA LEU A 230 -9.42 16.98 27.29
C LEU A 230 -9.92 16.42 28.63
N LEU A 231 -10.46 17.28 29.51
CA LEU A 231 -11.03 16.87 30.78
C LEU A 231 -12.26 15.97 30.58
N GLN A 232 -13.13 16.29 29.62
CA GLN A 232 -14.29 15.46 29.28
C GLN A 232 -13.85 14.09 28.75
N HIS A 233 -12.91 14.03 27.81
CA HIS A 233 -12.37 12.77 27.30
C HIS A 233 -11.69 11.95 28.40
N SER A 234 -10.96 12.60 29.32
CA SER A 234 -10.34 11.92 30.46
C SER A 234 -11.36 11.28 31.41
N LYS A 235 -12.56 11.85 31.55
CA LYS A 235 -13.66 11.25 32.31
C LYS A 235 -14.37 10.15 31.51
N GLN A 236 -14.61 10.38 30.23
CA GLN A 236 -15.32 9.42 29.37
C GLN A 236 -14.52 8.11 29.21
N ILE A 237 -13.19 8.20 29.11
CA ILE A 237 -12.34 7.02 28.95
C ILE A 237 -12.32 6.10 30.19
N GLU A 238 -12.83 6.56 31.34
CA GLU A 238 -12.97 5.73 32.53
C GLU A 238 -14.04 4.65 32.38
N THR A 239 -15.05 4.88 31.54
CA THR A 239 -16.15 3.94 31.30
C THR A 239 -16.21 3.43 29.87
N THR A 240 -15.72 4.20 28.90
CA THR A 240 -15.81 3.87 27.46
C THR A 240 -14.45 4.07 26.77
N PRO A 241 -13.82 3.02 26.22
CA PRO A 241 -12.55 3.16 25.51
C PRO A 241 -12.69 4.05 24.26
N ALA A 242 -11.60 4.69 23.85
CA ALA A 242 -11.55 5.42 22.60
C ALA A 242 -11.58 4.44 21.42
N LYS A 243 -12.49 4.68 20.46
CA LYS A 243 -12.82 3.76 19.37
C LYS A 243 -12.36 4.30 18.01
N TYR A 244 -11.52 3.52 17.33
CA TYR A 244 -10.93 3.83 16.03
C TYR A 244 -11.30 2.75 15.01
N PRO A 245 -12.35 2.95 14.21
CA PRO A 245 -12.64 2.09 13.07
C PRO A 245 -11.44 2.06 12.13
N ILE A 246 -11.02 0.86 11.71
CA ILE A 246 -9.85 0.69 10.85
C ILE A 246 -10.06 -0.48 9.90
N THR A 247 -9.69 -0.29 8.63
CA THR A 247 -9.59 -1.38 7.67
C THR A 247 -8.18 -1.96 7.72
N ARG A 248 -8.05 -3.19 8.20
CA ARG A 248 -6.78 -3.92 8.19
C ARG A 248 -6.56 -4.53 6.81
N ASN A 249 -5.42 -4.23 6.20
CA ASN A 249 -5.03 -4.74 4.90
C ASN A 249 -3.85 -5.69 5.05
N GLU A 250 -4.09 -6.97 4.78
CA GLU A 250 -3.10 -8.04 4.84
C GLU A 250 -2.69 -8.43 3.41
N VAL A 251 -1.38 -8.57 3.17
CA VAL A 251 -0.85 -9.06 1.90
C VAL A 251 -0.23 -10.43 2.10
N LYS A 252 -0.70 -11.41 1.32
CA LYS A 252 -0.09 -12.74 1.25
C LYS A 252 0.39 -13.02 -0.17
N MET A 253 1.39 -13.90 -0.26
CA MET A 253 1.88 -14.41 -1.54
C MET A 253 1.95 -15.93 -1.52
N ASN A 254 1.72 -16.53 -2.68
CA ASN A 254 1.96 -17.94 -2.90
C ASN A 254 2.43 -18.15 -4.35
N THR A 255 3.22 -19.19 -4.58
CA THR A 255 3.93 -19.40 -5.85
C THR A 255 3.21 -20.44 -6.71
N ILE A 256 2.91 -20.07 -7.95
CA ILE A 256 2.60 -20.99 -9.04
C ILE A 256 3.95 -21.50 -9.57
N PRO A 257 4.22 -22.81 -9.49
CA PRO A 257 5.42 -23.39 -10.07
C PRO A 257 5.51 -23.17 -11.58
N LYS A 258 6.73 -23.34 -12.13
CA LYS A 258 6.93 -23.44 -13.57
C LYS A 258 6.19 -24.67 -14.12
N SER A 259 5.73 -24.59 -15.37
CA SER A 259 5.00 -25.63 -16.09
C SER A 259 3.63 -25.96 -15.50
N SER A 260 3.01 -25.02 -14.79
CA SER A 260 1.65 -25.17 -14.25
C SER A 260 0.61 -24.53 -15.16
N THR A 261 -0.55 -25.18 -15.30
CA THR A 261 -1.74 -24.65 -16.00
C THR A 261 -2.89 -24.35 -15.05
N GLU A 262 -2.83 -24.84 -13.80
CA GLU A 262 -3.83 -24.62 -12.77
C GLU A 262 -3.13 -24.29 -11.45
N PHE A 263 -3.80 -23.52 -10.60
CA PHE A 263 -3.35 -23.18 -9.26
C PHE A 263 -4.53 -23.10 -8.30
N TYR A 264 -4.36 -23.68 -7.13
CA TYR A 264 -5.35 -23.68 -6.05
C TYR A 264 -4.68 -23.16 -4.78
N TRP A 265 -5.33 -22.21 -4.12
CA TRP A 265 -4.88 -21.69 -2.83
C TRP A 265 -6.01 -21.79 -1.82
N ASP A 266 -5.97 -22.87 -1.06
CA ASP A 266 -6.91 -23.17 0.02
C ASP A 266 -6.55 -22.42 1.29
N ASN A 267 -7.57 -22.04 2.07
CA ASN A 267 -7.42 -21.48 3.42
C ASN A 267 -6.45 -20.29 3.46
N MET A 268 -6.59 -19.35 2.52
CA MET A 268 -5.72 -18.18 2.41
C MET A 268 -5.65 -17.41 3.73
N PHE A 269 -6.78 -17.32 4.44
CA PHE A 269 -6.92 -16.65 5.73
C PHE A 269 -7.60 -17.59 6.73
N PRO A 270 -6.84 -18.31 7.59
CA PRO A 270 -7.41 -19.26 8.52
C PRO A 270 -8.46 -18.62 9.45
N GLN A 271 -9.69 -19.13 9.38
CA GLN A 271 -10.84 -18.68 10.21
C GLN A 271 -11.23 -17.20 10.03
N ALA A 272 -10.77 -16.54 8.97
CA ALA A 272 -11.10 -15.16 8.68
C ALA A 272 -11.53 -15.01 7.22
N ILE A 273 -12.70 -14.42 7.00
CA ILE A 273 -13.18 -14.08 5.67
C ILE A 273 -12.95 -12.57 5.48
N PRO A 274 -12.17 -12.15 4.46
CA PRO A 274 -12.02 -10.74 4.16
C PRO A 274 -13.32 -10.13 3.64
N ASP A 275 -13.44 -8.81 3.75
CA ASP A 275 -14.53 -8.06 3.13
C ASP A 275 -14.34 -7.96 1.62
N ARG A 276 -13.07 -7.83 1.22
CA ARG A 276 -12.63 -7.69 -0.16
C ARG A 276 -11.29 -8.35 -0.36
N LEU A 277 -11.09 -8.87 -1.57
CA LEU A 277 -9.85 -9.51 -1.97
C LEU A 277 -9.45 -9.02 -3.37
N VAL A 278 -8.20 -8.60 -3.52
CA VAL A 278 -7.61 -8.25 -4.82
C VAL A 278 -6.42 -9.14 -5.11
N VAL A 279 -6.39 -9.74 -6.30
CA VAL A 279 -5.36 -10.66 -6.77
C VAL A 279 -4.58 -10.00 -7.90
N GLY A 280 -3.26 -10.05 -7.83
CA GLY A 280 -2.35 -9.75 -8.94
C GLY A 280 -1.30 -10.85 -9.07
N MET A 281 -0.72 -11.00 -10.26
CA MET A 281 0.35 -11.96 -10.49
C MET A 281 1.60 -11.25 -10.97
N VAL A 282 2.75 -11.63 -10.42
CA VAL A 282 4.06 -11.06 -10.77
C VAL A 282 5.07 -12.19 -10.89
N LYS A 283 6.04 -12.07 -11.80
CA LYS A 283 7.13 -13.04 -11.93
C LYS A 283 7.88 -13.19 -10.60
N GLN A 284 8.17 -14.42 -10.18
CA GLN A 284 8.87 -14.67 -8.91
C GLN A 284 10.25 -13.98 -8.88
N LYS A 285 10.92 -13.91 -10.04
CA LYS A 285 12.19 -13.19 -10.20
C LYS A 285 12.10 -11.72 -9.76
N ALA A 286 11.02 -11.03 -10.09
CA ALA A 286 10.81 -9.63 -9.70
C ALA A 286 10.53 -9.49 -8.20
N VAL A 287 9.79 -10.44 -7.61
CA VAL A 287 9.51 -10.46 -6.16
C VAL A 287 10.79 -10.64 -5.34
N ASN A 288 11.70 -11.49 -5.80
CA ASN A 288 12.99 -11.71 -5.14
C ASN A 288 13.98 -10.54 -5.32
N GLY A 289 13.67 -9.58 -6.20
CA GLY A 289 14.54 -8.49 -6.61
C GLY A 289 15.48 -8.88 -7.75
N ASP A 290 15.36 -8.19 -8.87
CA ASP A 290 16.19 -8.37 -10.06
C ASP A 290 16.21 -7.06 -10.85
N TYR A 291 17.40 -6.57 -11.21
CA TYR A 291 17.54 -5.30 -11.92
C TYR A 291 16.85 -5.27 -13.29
N THR A 292 16.54 -6.42 -13.89
CA THR A 292 15.87 -6.48 -15.20
C THR A 292 14.36 -6.69 -15.10
N SER A 293 13.81 -6.75 -13.89
CA SER A 293 12.40 -7.11 -13.66
C SER A 293 11.69 -6.03 -12.86
N ASN A 294 10.45 -5.72 -13.26
CA ASN A 294 9.61 -4.75 -12.57
C ASN A 294 8.70 -5.46 -11.56
N PRO A 295 8.80 -5.21 -10.24
CA PRO A 295 7.94 -5.85 -9.23
C PRO A 295 6.48 -5.38 -9.28
N TYR A 296 6.18 -4.36 -10.09
CA TYR A 296 4.85 -3.79 -10.30
C TYR A 296 4.28 -4.04 -11.70
N ASN A 297 4.90 -4.94 -12.48
CA ASN A 297 4.31 -5.47 -13.70
C ASN A 297 3.36 -6.63 -13.38
N PHE A 298 2.08 -6.33 -13.18
CA PHE A 298 1.05 -7.30 -12.88
C PHE A 298 0.51 -7.93 -14.17
N GLU A 299 1.18 -9.00 -14.59
CA GLU A 299 0.89 -9.72 -15.84
C GLU A 299 -0.32 -10.65 -15.71
N HIS A 300 -1.02 -10.88 -16.81
CA HIS A 300 -2.17 -11.77 -16.86
C HIS A 300 -1.78 -13.26 -16.97
N PHE A 301 -0.56 -13.57 -17.40
CA PHE A 301 -0.05 -14.95 -17.62
C PHE A 301 -0.99 -15.86 -18.42
N ASN A 302 -1.77 -15.26 -19.33
CA ASN A 302 -2.83 -15.93 -20.11
C ASN A 302 -3.84 -16.70 -19.25
N ILE A 303 -4.18 -16.16 -18.08
CA ILE A 303 -5.28 -16.69 -17.27
C ILE A 303 -6.58 -16.69 -18.08
N THR A 304 -7.32 -17.80 -17.99
CA THR A 304 -8.60 -18.01 -18.67
C THR A 304 -9.76 -18.05 -17.69
N ASN A 305 -9.53 -18.56 -16.47
CA ASN A 305 -10.53 -18.60 -15.42
C ASN A 305 -9.94 -18.20 -14.07
N ILE A 306 -10.69 -17.41 -13.31
CA ILE A 306 -10.44 -17.14 -11.90
C ILE A 306 -11.73 -17.27 -11.09
N ALA A 307 -11.66 -18.00 -9.99
CA ALA A 307 -12.77 -18.20 -9.06
C ALA A 307 -12.31 -17.95 -7.63
N LEU A 308 -13.14 -17.24 -6.86
CA LEU A 308 -13.02 -17.16 -5.41
C LEU A 308 -14.21 -17.88 -4.80
N SER A 309 -13.97 -18.73 -3.82
CA SER A 309 -15.03 -19.36 -3.05
C SER A 309 -14.90 -19.12 -1.56
N VAL A 310 -16.05 -19.01 -0.88
CA VAL A 310 -16.19 -18.90 0.56
C VAL A 310 -17.02 -20.09 1.03
N ASN A 311 -16.46 -20.93 1.90
CA ASN A 311 -17.12 -22.14 2.40
C ASN A 311 -17.70 -23.05 1.28
N GLY A 312 -17.01 -23.11 0.13
CA GLY A 312 -17.41 -23.92 -1.03
C GLY A 312 -18.39 -23.23 -2.00
N GLU A 313 -18.90 -22.04 -1.67
CA GLU A 313 -19.76 -21.25 -2.56
C GLU A 313 -18.95 -20.20 -3.32
N SER A 314 -19.19 -20.04 -4.62
CA SER A 314 -18.49 -19.05 -5.45
C SER A 314 -18.95 -17.62 -5.15
N VAL A 315 -18.02 -16.70 -4.91
CA VAL A 315 -18.29 -15.31 -4.51
C VAL A 315 -17.53 -14.32 -5.42
N PRO A 316 -18.17 -13.22 -5.86
CA PRO A 316 -19.58 -12.81 -5.66
C PRO A 316 -20.57 -13.47 -6.63
N GLY A 317 -20.12 -14.47 -7.39
CA GLY A 317 -20.97 -15.16 -8.36
C GLY A 317 -20.15 -16.16 -9.15
N ARG A 318 -20.52 -16.40 -10.41
CA ARG A 318 -19.81 -17.35 -11.28
C ARG A 318 -18.33 -16.96 -11.46
N PRO A 319 -17.43 -17.96 -11.64
CA PRO A 319 -16.05 -17.72 -12.03
C PRO A 319 -15.93 -16.76 -13.21
N LEU A 320 -14.97 -15.86 -13.16
CA LEU A 320 -14.69 -14.96 -14.28
C LEU A 320 -13.96 -15.75 -15.36
N GLN A 321 -14.47 -15.69 -16.58
CA GLN A 321 -13.82 -16.21 -17.77
C GLN A 321 -13.24 -15.06 -18.59
N MET A 322 -12.07 -15.27 -19.17
CA MET A 322 -11.39 -14.22 -19.93
C MET A 322 -10.50 -14.80 -21.04
N ASP A 323 -10.26 -13.95 -22.03
CA ASP A 323 -9.32 -14.20 -23.12
C ASP A 323 -8.46 -12.95 -23.32
N PHE A 324 -7.14 -13.09 -23.12
CA PHE A 324 -6.15 -12.04 -23.34
C PHE A 324 -5.49 -12.10 -24.73
N GLY A 325 -5.95 -13.01 -25.60
CA GLY A 325 -5.56 -13.02 -27.01
C GLY A 325 -6.11 -11.83 -27.79
N ASP A 326 -6.13 -11.94 -29.12
CA ASP A 326 -6.43 -10.82 -30.04
C ASP A 326 -7.81 -10.18 -29.77
N ASN A 327 -8.78 -10.96 -29.30
CA ASN A 327 -10.14 -10.49 -29.01
C ASN A 327 -10.24 -9.66 -27.71
N LYS A 328 -9.25 -9.75 -26.80
CA LYS A 328 -9.20 -8.97 -25.55
C LYS A 328 -10.50 -9.04 -24.72
N LEU A 329 -11.02 -10.25 -24.51
CA LEU A 329 -12.28 -10.52 -23.80
C LEU A 329 -12.06 -10.60 -22.28
N TYR A 330 -11.75 -9.47 -21.64
CA TYR A 330 -11.55 -9.37 -20.18
C TYR A 330 -12.42 -8.29 -19.53
N ILE A 331 -13.41 -7.75 -20.25
CA ILE A 331 -14.22 -6.62 -19.78
C ILE A 331 -14.97 -6.90 -18.46
N PRO A 332 -15.58 -8.07 -18.24
CA PRO A 332 -16.24 -8.34 -16.95
C PRO A 332 -15.29 -8.25 -15.75
N ALA A 333 -14.04 -8.71 -15.91
CA ALA A 333 -13.02 -8.59 -14.86
C ALA A 333 -12.61 -7.12 -14.65
N TYR A 334 -12.47 -6.37 -15.73
CA TYR A 334 -12.19 -4.93 -15.68
C TYR A 334 -13.33 -4.15 -15.01
N VAL A 335 -14.60 -4.43 -15.33
CA VAL A 335 -15.77 -3.81 -14.66
C VAL A 335 -15.77 -4.11 -13.17
N ARG A 336 -15.54 -5.38 -12.79
CA ARG A 336 -15.50 -5.78 -11.38
C ARG A 336 -14.41 -5.05 -10.58
N LEU A 337 -13.29 -4.70 -11.22
CA LEU A 337 -12.27 -3.86 -10.59
C LEU A 337 -12.86 -2.50 -10.12
N PHE A 338 -13.72 -1.87 -10.93
CA PHE A 338 -14.38 -0.62 -10.57
C PHE A 338 -15.46 -0.80 -9.50
N GLU A 339 -16.24 -1.89 -9.59
CA GLU A 339 -17.27 -2.24 -8.59
C GLU A 339 -16.62 -2.35 -7.20
N THR A 340 -15.56 -3.15 -7.10
CA THR A 340 -14.83 -3.42 -5.85
C THR A 340 -13.99 -2.26 -5.33
N CYS A 341 -13.68 -1.28 -6.19
CA CYS A 341 -13.11 -0.01 -5.78
C CYS A 341 -14.18 1.05 -5.42
N GLY A 342 -15.47 0.73 -5.51
CA GLY A 342 -16.58 1.64 -5.20
C GLY A 342 -16.75 2.77 -6.21
N LYS A 343 -16.26 2.60 -7.45
CA LYS A 343 -16.21 3.63 -8.50
C LYS A 343 -17.11 3.35 -9.70
N TRP A 344 -17.69 2.16 -9.80
CA TRP A 344 -18.62 1.83 -10.88
C TRP A 344 -19.88 2.71 -10.83
N ASN A 345 -20.34 3.21 -11.99
CA ASN A 345 -21.48 4.13 -12.13
C ASN A 345 -21.38 5.44 -11.30
N LYS A 346 -20.17 5.87 -10.93
CA LYS A 346 -19.90 7.18 -10.30
C LYS A 346 -19.03 8.03 -11.23
N ASP A 347 -19.03 9.35 -11.04
CA ASP A 347 -18.05 10.24 -11.66
C ASP A 347 -16.69 10.13 -10.93
N ALA A 348 -16.10 8.93 -10.99
CA ALA A 348 -14.86 8.58 -10.33
C ALA A 348 -14.11 7.52 -11.16
N GLY A 349 -12.81 7.72 -11.34
CA GLY A 349 -11.97 6.85 -12.17
C GLY A 349 -10.90 6.08 -11.40
N LEU A 350 -10.46 4.97 -11.99
CA LEU A 350 -9.16 4.37 -11.74
C LEU A 350 -8.15 4.93 -12.75
N TYR A 351 -6.88 4.94 -12.37
CA TYR A 351 -5.81 5.28 -13.31
C TYR A 351 -5.48 4.14 -14.28
N ILE A 352 -5.95 2.94 -13.97
CA ILE A 352 -5.92 1.75 -14.82
C ILE A 352 -7.03 1.88 -15.86
N ARG A 353 -6.65 2.00 -17.13
CA ARG A 353 -7.54 1.99 -18.29
C ARG A 353 -7.71 0.57 -18.80
N ARG A 354 -8.66 0.38 -19.72
CA ARG A 354 -8.94 -0.90 -20.37
C ARG A 354 -7.68 -1.56 -20.93
N ASP A 355 -6.85 -0.81 -21.67
CA ASP A 355 -5.63 -1.38 -22.26
C ASP A 355 -4.55 -1.66 -21.22
N ASP A 356 -4.48 -0.89 -20.13
CA ASP A 356 -3.53 -1.17 -19.04
C ASP A 356 -3.86 -2.49 -18.34
N PHE A 357 -5.15 -2.82 -18.20
CA PHE A 357 -5.60 -4.06 -17.58
C PHE A 357 -5.05 -5.30 -18.29
N GLY A 358 -4.92 -5.26 -19.63
CA GLY A 358 -4.28 -6.31 -20.41
C GLY A 358 -2.75 -6.20 -20.49
N ASN A 359 -2.15 -5.11 -20.00
CA ASN A 359 -0.74 -4.78 -20.20
C ASN A 359 -0.07 -4.34 -18.89
N GLY A 360 -0.02 -5.26 -17.92
CA GLY A 360 0.78 -5.08 -16.69
C GLY A 360 0.08 -4.40 -15.52
N TYR A 361 -1.22 -4.09 -15.64
CA TYR A 361 -2.10 -3.68 -14.54
C TYR A 361 -3.26 -4.67 -14.34
N THR A 362 -2.99 -5.97 -14.47
CA THR A 362 -4.00 -7.03 -14.36
C THR A 362 -4.30 -7.31 -12.88
N PHE A 363 -5.42 -6.79 -12.39
CA PHE A 363 -5.90 -7.03 -11.02
C PHE A 363 -7.30 -7.64 -11.04
N PHE A 364 -7.48 -8.74 -10.35
CA PHE A 364 -8.80 -9.36 -10.16
C PHE A 364 -9.33 -9.02 -8.77
N ALA A 365 -10.46 -8.33 -8.72
CA ALA A 365 -11.04 -7.87 -7.48
C ALA A 365 -12.33 -8.63 -7.16
N PHE A 366 -12.56 -8.89 -5.88
CA PHE A 366 -13.72 -9.61 -5.37
C PHE A 366 -14.25 -8.88 -4.15
N ASP A 367 -15.50 -8.42 -4.22
CA ASP A 367 -16.28 -8.08 -3.02
C ASP A 367 -16.89 -9.34 -2.45
N ILE A 368 -16.65 -9.57 -1.17
CA ILE A 368 -17.10 -10.77 -0.46
C ILE A 368 -18.23 -10.42 0.50
N THR A 369 -18.19 -9.22 1.09
CA THR A 369 -19.25 -8.72 1.98
C THR A 369 -20.25 -7.88 1.16
N PRO A 370 -21.57 -8.04 1.36
CA PRO A 370 -22.61 -7.38 0.56
C PRO A 370 -22.78 -5.86 0.86
N CYS A 371 -21.81 -5.22 1.52
CA CYS A 371 -21.87 -3.82 1.87
C CYS A 371 -21.33 -2.94 0.73
N PHE A 372 -22.13 -1.98 0.28
CA PHE A 372 -21.69 -0.94 -0.64
C PHE A 372 -20.77 0.06 0.09
N PHE A 373 -19.71 0.51 -0.58
CA PHE A 373 -18.57 1.29 -0.08
C PHE A 373 -18.86 2.70 0.49
N ASP A 374 -20.11 3.02 0.84
CA ASP A 374 -20.57 4.35 1.28
C ASP A 374 -21.40 4.31 2.57
N SER A 375 -21.35 3.21 3.32
CA SER A 375 -22.15 3.06 4.54
C SER A 375 -21.31 3.22 5.80
N ASP A 376 -21.80 3.98 6.78
CA ASP A 376 -21.20 4.22 8.10
C ASP A 376 -21.10 2.96 9.01
N TYR A 377 -21.15 1.76 8.42
CA TYR A 377 -21.18 0.48 9.13
C TYR A 377 -19.81 -0.18 9.14
N ILE A 378 -19.46 -0.74 10.29
CA ILE A 378 -18.35 -1.70 10.39
C ILE A 378 -18.93 -3.08 10.13
N ASN A 379 -18.38 -3.82 9.17
CA ASN A 379 -18.83 -5.17 8.89
C ASN A 379 -18.50 -6.11 10.04
N LEU A 380 -19.42 -7.03 10.33
CA LEU A 380 -19.18 -8.12 11.25
C LEU A 380 -18.08 -9.03 10.70
N ILE A 381 -17.13 -9.40 11.57
CA ILE A 381 -16.08 -10.34 11.20
C ILE A 381 -16.71 -11.71 10.94
N ARG A 382 -16.55 -12.20 9.71
CA ARG A 382 -17.04 -13.53 9.31
C ARG A 382 -15.92 -14.56 9.43
N ARG A 383 -16.26 -15.76 9.91
CA ARG A 383 -15.35 -16.89 10.02
C ARG A 383 -15.68 -17.93 8.97
N GLY A 384 -14.66 -18.49 8.36
CA GLY A 384 -14.78 -19.55 7.37
C GLY A 384 -13.49 -19.75 6.60
N ASN A 385 -13.61 -20.40 5.45
CA ASN A 385 -12.51 -20.70 4.56
C ASN A 385 -12.68 -19.95 3.23
N THR A 386 -11.60 -19.33 2.77
CA THR A 386 -11.49 -18.73 1.44
C THR A 386 -10.54 -19.54 0.56
N ARG A 387 -11.00 -19.88 -0.65
CA ARG A 387 -10.21 -20.62 -1.65
C ARG A 387 -10.17 -19.84 -2.97
N LEU A 388 -8.97 -19.67 -3.51
CA LEU A 388 -8.72 -19.07 -4.82
C LEU A 388 -8.36 -20.17 -5.83
N GLU A 389 -8.94 -20.11 -7.03
CA GLU A 389 -8.66 -21.04 -8.13
C GLU A 389 -8.31 -20.25 -9.39
N LEU A 390 -7.22 -20.63 -10.06
CA LEU A 390 -6.74 -20.03 -11.30
C LEU A 390 -6.54 -21.13 -12.36
N LYS A 391 -6.92 -20.83 -13.61
CA LYS A 391 -6.62 -21.66 -14.79
C LYS A 391 -5.99 -20.81 -15.88
N LEU A 392 -4.95 -21.32 -16.51
CA LEU A 392 -4.17 -20.66 -17.56
C LEU A 392 -4.37 -21.38 -18.89
N SER A 393 -4.33 -20.66 -20.02
CA SER A 393 -4.41 -21.29 -21.35
C SER A 393 -3.13 -22.02 -21.76
N ALA A 394 -2.00 -21.67 -21.13
CA ALA A 394 -0.69 -22.27 -21.38
C ALA A 394 0.06 -22.46 -20.07
N ALA A 395 0.98 -23.43 -20.08
CA ALA A 395 1.82 -23.68 -18.92
C ALA A 395 2.76 -22.50 -18.65
N THR A 396 2.93 -22.13 -17.37
CA THR A 396 3.87 -21.07 -16.97
C THR A 396 5.30 -21.39 -17.44
N THR A 397 5.99 -20.42 -18.05
CA THR A 397 7.36 -20.59 -18.54
C THR A 397 8.41 -20.45 -17.44
N GLU A 398 8.01 -19.79 -16.35
CA GLU A 398 8.79 -19.51 -15.14
C GLU A 398 7.85 -19.52 -13.93
N ALA A 399 8.39 -19.48 -12.72
CA ALA A 399 7.57 -19.43 -11.51
C ALA A 399 6.96 -18.04 -11.32
N VAL A 400 5.70 -18.00 -10.87
CA VAL A 400 4.89 -16.78 -10.75
C VAL A 400 4.38 -16.68 -9.32
N ASN A 401 4.45 -15.50 -8.71
CA ASN A 401 3.83 -15.23 -7.43
C ASN A 401 2.44 -14.63 -7.62
N VAL A 402 1.45 -15.27 -7.00
CA VAL A 402 0.11 -14.73 -6.79
C VAL A 402 0.16 -13.88 -5.53
N ILE A 403 -0.13 -12.59 -5.67
CA ILE A 403 -0.16 -11.61 -4.60
C ILE A 403 -1.62 -11.30 -4.30
N VAL A 404 -2.02 -11.46 -3.04
CA VAL A 404 -3.37 -11.21 -2.57
C VAL A 404 -3.34 -10.07 -1.56
N LEU A 405 -4.08 -9.00 -1.84
CA LEU A 405 -4.41 -7.93 -0.90
C LEU A 405 -5.82 -8.16 -0.36
N ALA A 406 -5.93 -8.47 0.92
CA ALA A 406 -7.20 -8.71 1.59
C ALA A 406 -7.50 -7.59 2.60
N SER A 407 -8.72 -7.05 2.55
CA SER A 407 -9.19 -6.01 3.47
C SER A 407 -10.15 -6.61 4.50
N PHE A 408 -9.97 -6.26 5.78
CA PHE A 408 -10.80 -6.68 6.89
C PHE A 408 -11.26 -5.48 7.71
N SER A 409 -12.56 -5.37 7.98
CA SER A 409 -13.11 -4.41 8.94
C SER A 409 -12.66 -4.77 10.36
N SER A 410 -12.20 -3.78 11.12
CA SER A 410 -11.74 -3.95 12.49
C SER A 410 -11.96 -2.69 13.32
N LEU A 411 -11.97 -2.84 14.64
CA LEU A 411 -12.06 -1.76 15.60
C LEU A 411 -10.84 -1.80 16.52
N LEU A 412 -10.06 -0.72 16.51
CA LEU A 412 -8.97 -0.50 17.44
C LEU A 412 -9.51 0.29 18.64
N GLU A 413 -9.31 -0.22 19.85
CA GLU A 413 -9.69 0.42 21.10
C GLU A 413 -8.48 0.79 21.93
N ILE A 414 -8.56 1.97 22.55
CA ILE A 414 -7.57 2.45 23.52
C ILE A 414 -8.28 2.70 24.85
N ASN A 415 -7.91 1.94 25.88
CA ASN A 415 -8.56 2.00 27.20
C ASN A 415 -7.97 3.11 28.10
N LYS A 416 -8.48 3.20 29.34
CA LYS A 416 -7.98 4.15 30.35
C LYS A 416 -6.47 4.05 30.57
N SER A 417 -5.93 2.84 30.64
CA SER A 417 -4.50 2.56 30.82
C SER A 417 -3.66 2.81 29.57
N ARG A 418 -4.28 3.23 28.46
CA ARG A 418 -3.65 3.35 27.15
C ARG A 418 -3.11 2.01 26.62
N ASP A 419 -3.80 0.92 26.93
CA ASP A 419 -3.60 -0.37 26.27
C ASP A 419 -4.36 -0.39 24.95
N ILE A 420 -3.75 -1.00 23.95
CA ILE A 420 -4.27 -1.07 22.58
C ILE A 420 -4.81 -2.47 22.33
N ASN A 421 -6.10 -2.54 22.01
CA ASN A 421 -6.81 -3.78 21.74
C ASN A 421 -7.49 -3.74 20.38
N TYR A 422 -7.42 -4.86 19.65
CA TYR A 422 -8.32 -5.08 18.53
C TYR A 422 -9.53 -5.83 19.05
N VAL A 423 -10.69 -5.21 18.92
CA VAL A 423 -11.97 -5.84 19.27
C VAL A 423 -12.70 -6.28 18.02
N GLN A 424 -13.43 -7.37 18.19
CA GLN A 424 -14.41 -7.83 17.22
C GLN A 424 -15.66 -6.97 17.45
N PRO A 425 -16.08 -6.14 16.47
CA PRO A 425 -17.32 -5.40 16.56
C PRO A 425 -18.53 -6.34 16.67
#